data_AF-A0A1V3X440-F1
#
_entry.id   AF-A0A1V3X440-F1
#
_cell.length_a   1.000
_cell.length_b   1.000
_cell.length_c   1.000
_cell.angle_alpha   90.00
_cell.angle_beta   90.00
_cell.angle_gamma   90.00
#
_symmetry.space_group_name_H-M   'P 1'
#
loop_
_entity.id
_entity.type
_entity.pdbx_description
1 polymer ?
#
loop_
_entity_poly.entity_id
_entity_poly.type
_entity_poly.pdbx_seq_one_letter_code
_entity_poly.pdbx_strand_id
1 'polypeptide(L)'
;MRGFKERGTTTTPFDMVMLNDLDRFHLVMDVIDRVDGLASRAAVLRQRMADARLSARLYTREHGADDPRIAGWAWESSERNERSG
;
A
#
# COMPACT_ATOMS: atom_id res chain seq x y z
N MET A 1 -17.70 -7.88 -0.04
CA MET A 1 -17.70 -6.65 -0.85
C MET A 1 -16.96 -5.58 -0.07
N ARG A 2 -15.86 -5.02 -0.59
CA ARG A 2 -15.18 -3.87 0.02
C ARG A 2 -15.50 -2.64 -0.82
N GLY A 3 -16.41 -1.80 -0.32
CA GLY A 3 -16.78 -0.52 -0.91
C GLY A 3 -16.27 0.62 -0.02
N PHE A 4 -16.14 1.81 -0.62
CA PHE A 4 -15.80 3.07 0.04
C PHE A 4 -16.62 3.26 1.33
N LYS A 5 -15.93 3.45 2.45
CA LYS A 5 -16.53 3.90 3.72
C LYS A 5 -16.43 5.42 3.74
N GLU A 6 -17.56 6.11 3.84
CA GLU A 6 -17.62 7.58 3.94
C GLU A 6 -16.87 8.07 5.20
N ARG A 7 -15.58 8.34 5.03
CA ARG A 7 -14.77 9.16 5.93
C ARG A 7 -14.11 10.24 5.09
N GLY A 8 -14.91 11.20 4.62
CA GLY A 8 -14.42 12.39 3.93
C GLY A 8 -13.83 13.38 4.93
N THR A 9 -12.51 13.47 4.98
CA THR A 9 -11.76 14.58 5.60
C THR A 9 -10.89 15.20 4.50
N THR A 10 -10.59 16.50 4.56
CA THR A 10 -9.58 17.10 3.66
C THR A 10 -8.22 16.51 4.01
N THR A 11 -7.79 15.49 3.25
CA THR A 11 -6.51 14.81 3.41
C THR A 11 -5.98 14.40 2.04
N THR A 12 -4.80 13.79 1.99
CA THR A 12 -4.14 13.41 0.74
C THR A 12 -4.80 12.19 0.07
N PRO A 13 -4.64 11.99 -1.25
CA PRO A 13 -5.21 10.84 -1.95
C PRO A 13 -4.82 9.48 -1.36
N PHE A 14 -3.54 9.29 -0.99
CA PHE A 14 -3.13 8.03 -0.37
C PHE A 14 -3.74 7.85 1.04
N ASP A 15 -3.83 8.93 1.82
CA ASP A 15 -4.43 8.87 3.16
C ASP A 15 -5.92 8.51 3.09
N MET A 16 -6.64 9.01 2.09
CA MET A 16 -8.03 8.63 1.84
C MET A 16 -8.20 7.12 1.58
N VAL A 17 -7.35 6.50 0.77
CA VAL A 17 -7.44 5.04 0.53
C VAL A 17 -6.97 4.24 1.74
N MET A 18 -6.03 4.76 2.52
CA MET A 18 -5.57 4.13 3.75
C MET A 18 -6.66 4.15 4.84
N LEU A 19 -7.40 5.26 5.00
CA LEU A 19 -8.56 5.35 5.90
C LEU A 19 -9.67 4.34 5.56
N ASN A 20 -9.68 3.85 4.32
CA ASN A 20 -10.61 2.87 3.80
C ASN A 20 -10.07 1.44 3.76
N ASP A 21 -8.84 1.21 4.24
CA ASP A 21 -8.14 -0.08 4.14
C ASP A 21 -8.03 -0.60 2.69
N LEU A 22 -7.86 0.33 1.74
CA LEU A 22 -7.69 0.08 0.31
C LEU A 22 -6.30 0.46 -0.21
N ASP A 23 -5.38 0.81 0.69
CA ASP A 23 -4.00 1.10 0.31
C ASP A 23 -3.21 -0.18 -0.04
N ARG A 24 -2.16 -0.01 -0.86
CA ARG A 24 -1.35 -1.11 -1.38
C ARG A 24 -0.75 -2.02 -0.29
N PHE A 25 -0.42 -1.47 0.88
CA PHE A 25 0.19 -2.24 1.96
C PHE A 25 -0.86 -3.10 2.66
N HIS A 26 -2.03 -2.52 2.91
CA HIS A 26 -3.17 -3.25 3.46
C HIS A 26 -3.59 -4.41 2.55
N LEU A 27 -3.63 -4.19 1.23
CA LEU A 27 -3.97 -5.25 0.27
C LEU A 27 -2.99 -6.42 0.31
N VAL A 28 -1.69 -6.17 0.46
CA VAL A 28 -0.68 -7.24 0.61
C VAL A 28 -0.88 -8.00 1.92
N MET A 29 -1.08 -7.29 3.04
CA MET A 29 -1.33 -7.94 4.34
C MET A 29 -2.60 -8.79 4.31
N ASP A 30 -3.67 -8.30 3.68
CA ASP A 30 -4.92 -9.05 3.51
C ASP A 30 -4.71 -10.36 2.74
N VAL A 31 -3.87 -10.37 1.70
CA VAL A 31 -3.55 -11.61 0.97
C VAL A 31 -2.78 -12.58 1.86
N ILE A 32 -1.78 -12.09 2.59
CA ILE A 32 -0.98 -12.92 3.51
C ILE A 32 -1.87 -13.56 4.59
N ASP A 33 -2.79 -12.79 5.15
CA ASP A 33 -3.64 -13.23 6.27
C ASP A 33 -4.78 -14.16 5.81
N ARG A 34 -5.12 -14.20 4.51
CA ARG A 34 -6.25 -14.98 3.97
C ARG A 34 -5.85 -16.23 3.20
N VAL A 35 -4.61 -16.33 2.71
CA VAL A 35 -4.14 -17.51 1.96
C VAL A 35 -3.56 -18.53 2.93
N ASP A 36 -4.13 -19.74 2.92
CA ASP A 36 -3.70 -20.83 3.79
C ASP A 36 -2.20 -21.12 3.64
N GLY A 37 -1.52 -21.22 4.79
CA GLY A 37 -0.09 -21.45 4.86
C GLY A 37 0.79 -20.24 4.52
N LEU A 38 0.24 -19.09 4.14
CA LEU A 38 1.03 -17.91 3.80
C LEU A 38 1.39 -17.06 5.03
N ALA A 39 0.51 -16.97 6.03
CA ALA A 39 0.71 -16.15 7.22
C ALA A 39 2.04 -16.45 7.96
N SER A 40 2.37 -17.73 8.14
CA SER A 40 3.63 -18.14 8.79
C SER A 40 4.84 -17.90 7.90
N ARG A 41 4.76 -18.25 6.61
CA ARG A 41 5.86 -18.13 5.65
C ARG A 41 6.22 -16.69 5.32
N ALA A 42 5.24 -15.79 5.34
CA ALA A 42 5.39 -14.39 4.94
C ALA A 42 5.32 -13.42 6.13
N ALA A 43 5.49 -13.90 7.37
CA ALA A 43 5.40 -13.08 8.59
C ALA A 43 6.30 -11.83 8.53
N VAL A 44 7.53 -11.97 8.05
CA VAL A 44 8.47 -10.84 7.89
C VAL A 44 7.97 -9.84 6.84
N LEU A 45 7.45 -10.32 5.71
CA LEU A 45 6.88 -9.43 4.69
C LEU A 45 5.66 -8.68 5.22
N ARG A 46 4.79 -9.37 5.95
CA ARG A 46 3.63 -8.77 6.60
C ARG A 46 4.04 -7.65 7.55
N GLN A 47 5.05 -7.87 8.40
CA GLN A 47 5.57 -6.85 9.30
C GLN A 47 6.10 -5.64 8.51
N ARG A 48 6.89 -5.88 7.45
CA ARG A 48 7.39 -4.80 6.58
C ARG A 48 6.28 -3.98 5.95
N MET A 49 5.15 -4.59 5.57
CA MET A 49 4.00 -3.87 5.04
C MET A 49 3.30 -3.03 6.12
N ALA A 50 3.18 -3.55 7.34
CA ALA A 50 2.65 -2.79 8.47
C ALA A 50 3.52 -1.56 8.79
N ASP A 51 4.84 -1.74 8.81
CA ASP A 51 5.80 -0.66 9.06
C ASP A 51 5.79 0.39 7.94
N ALA A 52 5.74 -0.06 6.67
CA ALA A 52 5.64 0.85 5.53
C ALA A 52 4.34 1.66 5.55
N ARG A 53 3.22 1.03 5.92
CA ARG A 53 1.93 1.72 6.07
C ARG A 53 1.97 2.77 7.18
N LEU A 54 2.59 2.44 8.32
CA LEU A 54 2.77 3.40 9.41
C LEU A 54 3.65 4.58 8.97
N SER A 55 4.78 4.30 8.31
CA SER A 55 5.68 5.34 7.77
C SER A 55 4.95 6.28 6.81
N ALA A 56 4.12 5.76 5.91
CA ALA A 56 3.35 6.57 4.98
C ALA A 56 2.36 7.49 5.73
N ARG A 57 1.67 6.97 6.75
CA ARG A 57 0.75 7.77 7.56
C ARG A 57 1.46 8.88 8.35
N LEU A 58 2.67 8.60 8.85
CA LEU A 58 3.48 9.61 9.52
C LEU A 58 3.90 10.71 8.54
N TYR A 59 4.35 10.33 7.35
CA TYR A 59 4.74 11.28 6.30
C TYR A 59 3.60 12.25 5.95
N THR A 60 2.37 11.73 5.76
CA THR A 60 1.20 12.58 5.49
C THR A 60 0.93 13.57 6.63
N ARG A 61 1.08 13.15 7.88
CA ARG A 61 0.86 14.03 9.04
C ARG A 61 1.95 15.08 9.21
N GLU A 62 3.19 14.74 8.89
CA GLU A 62 4.34 15.63 9.04
C GLU A 62 4.44 16.65 7.91
N HIS A 63 4.13 16.23 6.68
CA HIS A 63 4.39 17.04 5.48
C HIS A 63 3.14 17.48 4.72
N GLY A 64 1.96 16.98 5.08
CA GLY A 64 0.71 17.31 4.39
C GLY A 64 0.64 16.80 2.94
N ALA A 65 1.52 15.86 2.57
CA ALA A 65 1.64 15.30 1.23
C ALA A 65 1.82 13.78 1.28
N ASP A 66 1.64 13.10 0.15
CA ASP A 66 1.94 11.67 0.06
C ASP A 66 3.45 11.41 0.01
N ASP A 67 3.90 10.28 0.57
CA ASP A 67 5.31 9.87 0.53
C ASP A 67 5.80 9.82 -0.94
N PRO A 68 6.95 10.43 -1.28
CA PRO A 68 7.46 10.48 -2.65
C PRO A 68 7.65 9.09 -3.28
N ARG A 69 7.94 8.06 -2.49
CA ARG A 69 8.06 6.67 -2.99
C ARG A 69 6.71 6.10 -3.38
N ILE A 70 5.64 6.58 -2.75
CA ILE A 70 4.27 6.21 -3.06
C ILE A 70 3.78 6.97 -4.29
N ALA A 71 3.95 8.30 -4.29
CA ALA A 71 3.50 9.18 -5.36
C ALA A 71 4.29 9.00 -6.67
N GLY A 72 5.59 8.70 -6.58
CA GLY A 72 6.46 8.46 -7.73
C GLY A 72 6.45 7.02 -8.24
N TRP A 73 5.61 6.14 -7.68
CA TRP A 73 5.52 4.76 -8.15
C TRP A 73 4.82 4.70 -9.51
N ALA A 74 5.41 3.96 -10.44
CA ALA A 74 4.83 3.65 -11.73
C ALA A 74 4.96 2.16 -12.01
N TRP A 75 4.05 1.63 -12.84
CA TRP A 75 4.22 0.28 -13.38
C TRP A 75 5.35 0.28 -14.40
N GLU A 76 6.24 -0.72 -14.33
CA GLU A 76 7.24 -0.93 -15.37
C GLU A 76 6.55 -1.55 -16.60
N SER A 77 6.49 -0.83 -17.73
CA SER A 77 5.95 -1.40 -18.97
C SER A 77 6.81 -2.58 -19.43
N SER A 78 6.16 -3.65 -19.88
CA SER A 78 6.78 -4.90 -20.35
C SER A 78 7.72 -4.74 -21.56
N GLU A 79 7.75 -3.56 -22.18
CA GLU A 79 8.57 -3.24 -23.35
C GLU A 79 10.08 -3.25 -23.09
N ARG A 80 10.52 -3.19 -21.82
CA ARG A 80 11.93 -3.40 -21.46
C ARG A 80 12.38 -4.86 -21.45
N ASN A 81 11.45 -5.82 -21.44
CA ASN A 81 11.79 -7.25 -21.37
C ASN A 81 11.92 -7.91 -22.76
N GLU A 82 11.49 -7.23 -23.84
CA GLU A 82 11.51 -7.76 -25.21
C GLU A 82 12.73 -7.33 -26.04
N ARG A 83 13.57 -6.41 -25.54
CA ARG A 83 14.82 -5.98 -26.23
C ARG A 83 16.10 -6.64 -25.69
N SER A 84 15.97 -7.69 -24.88
CA SER A 84 17.11 -8.44 -24.36
C SER A 84 17.01 -9.95 -24.60
N GLY A 85 16.12 -10.37 -25.51
CA GLY A 85 16.04 -11.74 -26.04
C GLY A 85 16.69 -11.84 -27.41
#